data_AF-A0A7Y2CJE9-F1
#
_entry.id   AF-A0A7Y2CJE9-F1
#
_cell.length_a   1.000
_cell.length_b   1.000
_cell.length_c   1.000
_cell.angle_alpha   90.00
_cell.angle_beta   90.00
_cell.angle_gamma   90.00
#
_symmetry.space_group_name_H-M   'P 1'
#
loop_
_entity.id
_entity.type
_entity.pdbx_description
1 polymer ?
#
loop_
_entity_poly.entity_id
_entity_poly.type
_entity_poly.pdbx_seq_one_letter_code
_entity_poly.pdbx_strand_id
1 'polypeptide(L)'
;MKGTVMRFGSSGRTRLCALLAAGVAAWSAPAAASPEAVSAEVPDLASMIETLASDEAAGRGAGTPELAAAGEAVLAWFAAASATEGVAPVRQEFSGANGESLFNVVATLPGSGPEWIVVGAHYDGLGRGLPGTDFAFQVMNGADDNASG
;
A
#
# COMPACT_ATOMS: atom_id res chain seq x y z
N MET A 1 58.38 -24.41 -37.97
CA MET A 1 57.24 -25.01 -38.70
C MET A 1 56.13 -23.96 -38.83
N LYS A 2 55.80 -23.61 -40.09
CA LYS A 2 54.54 -23.07 -40.68
C LYS A 2 53.57 -22.38 -39.69
N GLY A 3 53.29 -21.08 -39.80
CA GLY A 3 52.42 -20.46 -40.83
C GLY A 3 50.96 -20.49 -40.32
N THR A 4 50.19 -19.42 -40.25
CA THR A 4 49.72 -18.60 -41.38
C THR A 4 48.95 -17.38 -40.86
N VAL A 5 49.24 -16.21 -41.41
CA VAL A 5 48.42 -14.99 -41.35
C VAL A 5 47.36 -15.07 -42.44
N MET A 6 46.11 -14.76 -42.12
CA MET A 6 45.05 -14.61 -43.12
C MET A 6 44.56 -13.15 -43.12
N ARG A 7 44.93 -12.42 -44.18
CA ARG A 7 44.30 -11.14 -44.57
C ARG A 7 43.13 -11.45 -45.49
N PHE A 8 42.01 -10.77 -45.26
CA PHE A 8 41.00 -10.57 -46.30
C PHE A 8 40.89 -9.07 -46.57
N GLY A 9 41.17 -8.69 -47.81
CA GLY A 9 40.68 -7.45 -48.39
C GLY A 9 39.60 -7.79 -49.40
N SER A 10 38.57 -6.95 -49.52
CA SER A 10 38.18 -6.37 -50.81
C SER A 10 36.95 -5.48 -50.68
N SER A 11 37.06 -4.31 -51.32
CA SER A 11 36.04 -3.70 -52.18
C SER A 11 34.65 -3.42 -51.56
N GLY A 12 34.52 -2.24 -50.95
CA GLY A 12 33.23 -1.62 -50.65
C GLY A 12 32.93 -0.50 -51.66
N ARG A 13 32.00 -0.78 -52.57
CA ARG A 13 31.52 0.12 -53.64
C ARG A 13 30.80 1.35 -53.07
N THR A 14 31.13 2.51 -53.60
CA THR A 14 30.39 3.77 -53.46
C THR A 14 28.91 3.56 -53.76
N ARG A 15 28.02 3.81 -52.79
CA ARG A 15 26.57 3.88 -53.00
C ARG A 15 26.02 5.19 -52.41
N LEU A 16 25.71 6.08 -53.34
CA LEU A 16 24.74 7.17 -53.32
C LEU A 16 23.88 7.27 -52.04
N CYS A 17 24.06 8.35 -51.29
CA CYS A 17 23.10 8.81 -50.27
C CYS A 17 21.83 9.31 -50.98
N ALA A 18 20.75 8.54 -50.91
CA ALA A 18 19.40 9.06 -51.14
C ALA A 18 18.86 9.58 -49.80
N LEU A 19 18.78 10.91 -49.67
CA LEU A 19 18.10 11.58 -48.55
C LEU A 19 16.59 11.41 -48.73
N LEU A 20 15.98 10.53 -47.94
CA LEU A 20 14.54 10.53 -47.70
C LEU A 20 14.30 11.29 -46.40
N ALA A 21 13.81 12.53 -46.51
CA ALA A 21 13.34 13.30 -45.37
C ALA A 21 12.01 12.70 -44.88
N ALA A 22 12.06 11.89 -43.83
CA ALA A 22 10.87 11.48 -43.10
C ALA A 22 10.45 12.64 -42.19
N GLY A 23 9.32 13.28 -42.51
CA GLY A 23 8.70 14.28 -41.64
C GLY A 23 8.23 13.64 -40.35
N VAL A 24 8.84 14.03 -39.22
CA VAL A 24 8.38 13.63 -37.90
C VAL A 24 7.24 14.57 -37.51
N ALA A 25 5.99 14.12 -37.64
CA ALA A 25 4.87 14.82 -37.04
C ALA A 25 4.97 14.65 -35.52
N ALA A 26 5.33 15.71 -34.80
CA ALA A 26 5.35 15.72 -33.35
C ALA A 26 3.91 15.63 -32.84
N TRP A 27 3.49 14.45 -32.41
CA TRP A 27 2.25 14.28 -31.66
C TRP A 27 2.43 14.95 -30.31
N SER A 28 1.83 16.13 -30.12
CA SER A 28 1.74 16.76 -28.81
C SER A 28 0.64 16.06 -28.03
N ALA A 29 1.02 15.23 -27.06
CA ALA A 29 0.07 14.68 -26.10
C ALA A 29 -0.49 15.82 -25.23
N PRO A 30 -1.80 15.84 -24.94
CA PRO A 30 -2.34 16.79 -23.99
C PRO A 30 -1.66 16.58 -22.64
N ALA A 31 -1.22 17.68 -22.00
CA ALA A 31 -0.69 17.64 -20.65
C ALA A 31 -1.77 17.05 -19.74
N ALA A 32 -1.53 15.86 -19.18
CA ALA A 32 -2.39 15.30 -18.16
C ALA A 32 -2.45 16.30 -17.01
N ALA A 33 -3.64 16.80 -16.71
CA ALA A 33 -3.85 17.62 -15.53
C ALA A 33 -3.34 16.85 -14.31
N SER A 34 -2.38 17.43 -13.60
CA SER A 34 -1.94 16.88 -12.32
C SER A 34 -3.14 16.90 -11.39
N PRO A 35 -3.49 15.78 -10.73
CA PRO A 35 -4.57 15.79 -9.77
C PRO A 35 -4.26 16.87 -8.73
N GLU A 36 -5.20 17.78 -8.54
CA GLU A 36 -5.13 18.83 -7.53
C GLU A 36 -4.89 18.14 -6.18
N ALA A 37 -3.78 18.47 -5.51
CA ALA A 37 -3.42 17.85 -4.25
C ALA A 37 -4.47 18.24 -3.21
N VAL A 38 -5.45 17.36 -2.98
CA VAL A 38 -6.30 17.43 -1.80
C VAL A 38 -5.37 17.23 -0.62
N SER A 39 -5.13 18.30 0.12
CA SER A 39 -4.51 18.23 1.45
C SER A 39 -5.47 17.45 2.33
N ALA A 40 -5.38 16.12 2.31
CA ALA A 40 -6.07 15.27 3.25
C ALA A 40 -5.49 15.60 4.62
N GLU A 41 -6.29 16.26 5.46
CA GLU A 41 -5.96 16.41 6.86
C GLU A 41 -5.82 15.00 7.44
N VAL A 42 -4.66 14.68 8.01
CA VAL A 42 -4.46 13.40 8.70
C VAL A 42 -5.47 13.39 9.85
N PRO A 43 -6.41 12.42 9.90
CA PRO A 43 -7.39 12.36 10.98
C PRO A 43 -6.68 12.33 12.32
N ASP A 44 -7.19 13.04 13.32
CA ASP A 44 -6.58 12.99 14.65
C ASP A 44 -6.76 11.59 15.27
N LEU A 45 -5.94 11.31 16.30
CA LEU A 45 -5.95 10.01 16.99
C LEU A 45 -7.29 9.73 17.68
N ALA A 46 -7.98 10.75 18.20
CA ALA A 46 -9.25 10.57 18.88
C ALA A 46 -10.32 10.09 17.89
N SER A 47 -10.36 10.66 16.68
CA SER A 47 -11.27 10.23 15.61
C SER A 47 -11.03 8.79 15.17
N MET A 48 -9.77 8.33 15.14
CA MET A 48 -9.46 6.92 14.86
C MET A 48 -9.98 6.01 15.97
N ILE A 49 -9.73 6.35 17.23
CA ILE A 49 -10.22 5.58 18.38
C ILE A 49 -11.75 5.50 18.36
N GLU A 50 -12.43 6.63 18.14
CA GLU A 50 -13.89 6.68 18.06
C GLU A 50 -14.42 5.82 16.91
N THR A 51 -13.77 5.86 15.74
CA THR A 51 -14.14 5.06 14.58
C THR A 51 -13.99 3.56 14.89
N LEU A 52 -12.81 3.14 15.35
CA LEU A 52 -12.52 1.74 15.61
C LEU A 52 -13.35 1.22 16.77
N ALA A 53 -13.51 1.98 17.85
CA ALA A 53 -14.25 1.57 19.05
C ALA A 53 -15.76 1.87 19.00
N SER A 54 -16.30 2.23 17.84
CA SER A 54 -17.74 2.48 17.67
C SER A 54 -18.57 1.19 17.81
N ASP A 55 -19.86 1.34 18.12
CA ASP A 55 -20.80 0.20 18.11
C ASP A 55 -20.98 -0.34 16.68
N GLU A 56 -20.84 0.53 15.68
CA GLU A 56 -20.86 0.21 14.25
C GLU A 56 -19.69 -0.70 13.84
N ALA A 57 -18.52 -0.53 14.45
CA ALA A 57 -17.37 -1.42 14.25
C ALA A 57 -17.56 -2.82 14.88
N ALA A 58 -18.64 -3.02 15.63
CA ALA A 58 -19.11 -4.31 16.16
C ALA A 58 -18.01 -5.18 16.82
N GLY A 59 -17.00 -4.54 17.43
CA GLY A 59 -15.88 -5.18 18.10
C GLY A 59 -14.86 -5.85 17.18
N ARG A 60 -14.95 -5.69 15.85
CA ARG A 60 -13.90 -6.04 14.86
C ARG A 60 -13.41 -7.49 14.96
N GLY A 61 -14.35 -8.43 15.12
CA GLY A 61 -14.04 -9.86 15.23
C GLY A 61 -13.38 -10.43 13.97
N ALA A 62 -12.52 -11.43 14.14
CA ALA A 62 -11.86 -12.12 13.03
C ALA A 62 -12.86 -12.58 11.94
N GLY A 63 -12.53 -12.28 10.67
CA GLY A 63 -13.33 -12.67 9.49
C GLY A 63 -14.63 -11.88 9.30
N THR A 64 -14.93 -10.90 10.16
CA THR A 64 -16.12 -10.06 10.02
C THR A 64 -15.90 -8.96 8.96
N PRO A 65 -16.97 -8.49 8.29
CA PRO A 65 -16.91 -7.30 7.44
C PRO A 65 -16.39 -6.07 8.19
N GLU A 66 -16.70 -5.95 9.47
CA GLU A 66 -16.30 -4.83 10.31
C GLU A 66 -14.79 -4.84 10.59
N LEU A 67 -14.16 -6.01 10.75
CA LEU A 67 -12.70 -6.11 10.81
C LEU A 67 -12.06 -5.68 9.49
N ALA A 68 -12.61 -6.09 8.35
CA ALA A 68 -12.11 -5.66 7.05
C ALA A 68 -12.22 -4.13 6.90
N ALA A 69 -13.35 -3.55 7.27
CA ALA A 69 -13.56 -2.11 7.27
C ALA A 69 -12.60 -1.37 8.21
N ALA A 70 -12.32 -1.91 9.39
CA ALA A 70 -11.32 -1.36 10.31
C ALA A 70 -9.91 -1.33 9.68
N GLY A 71 -9.50 -2.41 9.03
CA GLY A 71 -8.23 -2.45 8.31
C GLY A 71 -8.17 -1.43 7.16
N GLU A 72 -9.27 -1.22 6.43
CA GLU A 72 -9.36 -0.16 5.42
C GLU A 72 -9.24 1.24 6.01
N ALA A 73 -9.84 1.49 7.17
CA ALA A 73 -9.74 2.78 7.85
C ALA A 73 -8.29 3.08 8.26
N VAL A 74 -7.57 2.10 8.82
CA VAL A 74 -6.15 2.23 9.16
C VAL A 74 -5.29 2.45 7.91
N LEU A 75 -5.56 1.70 6.84
CA LEU A 75 -4.87 1.88 5.55
C LEU A 75 -5.08 3.30 5.00
N ALA A 76 -6.32 3.79 5.02
CA ALA A 76 -6.67 5.15 4.57
C ALA A 76 -5.98 6.23 5.41
N TRP A 77 -5.85 6.02 6.72
CA TRP A 77 -5.16 6.93 7.62
C TRP A 77 -3.68 7.08 7.26
N PHE A 78 -2.97 5.97 7.05
CA PHE A 78 -1.59 6.02 6.56
C PHE A 78 -1.49 6.57 5.13
N ALA A 79 -2.48 6.31 4.27
CA ALA A 79 -2.51 6.86 2.92
C ALA A 79 -2.68 8.39 2.94
N ALA A 80 -3.44 8.95 3.88
CA ALA A 80 -3.52 10.40 4.07
C ALA A 80 -2.14 10.98 4.46
N ALA A 81 -1.40 10.31 5.35
CA ALA A 81 -0.03 10.69 5.72
C ALA A 81 0.99 10.50 4.57
N SER A 82 0.71 9.62 3.59
CA SER A 82 1.60 9.41 2.44
C SER A 82 1.78 10.67 1.59
N ALA A 83 0.75 11.52 1.54
CA ALA A 83 0.75 12.74 0.73
C ALA A 83 1.74 13.81 1.27
N THR A 84 2.12 13.72 2.55
CA THR A 84 2.98 14.72 3.21
C THR A 84 4.33 14.15 3.64
N GLU A 85 4.38 12.89 4.08
CA GLU A 85 5.57 12.32 4.74
C GLU A 85 6.27 11.22 3.92
N GLY A 86 5.75 10.82 2.76
CA GLY A 86 6.34 9.73 1.96
C GLY A 86 6.16 8.34 2.57
N VAL A 87 5.15 8.17 3.43
CA VAL A 87 4.74 6.88 3.99
C VAL A 87 4.14 5.99 2.89
N ALA A 88 4.57 4.73 2.80
CA ALA A 88 4.02 3.77 1.84
C ALA A 88 3.30 2.63 2.57
N PRO A 89 1.96 2.69 2.70
CA PRO A 89 1.18 1.63 3.32
C PRO A 89 0.80 0.54 2.33
N VAL A 90 0.86 -0.72 2.78
CA VAL A 90 0.46 -1.90 2.01
C VAL A 90 -0.36 -2.86 2.86
N ARG A 91 -1.20 -3.66 2.22
CA ARG A 91 -1.80 -4.84 2.84
C ARG A 91 -0.83 -6.02 2.76
N GLN A 92 -0.64 -6.68 3.88
CA GLN A 92 0.03 -7.98 3.95
C GLN A 92 -1.03 -9.04 4.23
N GLU A 93 -1.47 -9.73 3.17
CA GLU A 93 -2.52 -10.76 3.24
C GLU A 93 -2.04 -12.03 3.96
N PHE A 94 -2.93 -12.67 4.72
CA PHE A 94 -2.72 -13.96 5.38
C PHE A 94 -4.03 -14.71 5.63
N SER A 95 -3.94 -15.99 6.03
CA SER A 95 -5.10 -16.78 6.45
C SER A 95 -5.15 -16.91 7.97
N GLY A 96 -6.32 -16.62 8.55
CA GLY A 96 -6.62 -16.80 9.96
C GLY A 96 -6.63 -18.27 10.39
N ALA A 97 -6.66 -18.51 11.70
CA ALA A 97 -6.60 -19.85 12.27
C ALA A 97 -7.76 -20.76 11.82
N ASN A 98 -8.90 -20.19 11.42
CA ASN A 98 -10.06 -20.93 10.92
C ASN A 98 -10.26 -20.76 9.40
N GLY A 99 -9.25 -20.24 8.68
CA GLY A 99 -9.28 -20.05 7.23
C GLY A 99 -9.90 -18.74 6.77
N GLU A 100 -10.14 -17.79 7.67
CA GLU A 100 -10.56 -16.43 7.31
C GLU A 100 -9.49 -15.75 6.45
N SER A 101 -9.90 -14.98 5.43
CA SER A 101 -8.97 -14.11 4.70
C SER A 101 -8.78 -12.82 5.50
N LEU A 102 -7.57 -12.57 5.97
CA LEU A 102 -7.20 -11.43 6.81
C LEU A 102 -6.00 -10.70 6.21
N PHE A 103 -5.73 -9.48 6.66
CA PHE A 103 -4.52 -8.75 6.28
C PHE A 103 -3.96 -8.00 7.47
N ASN A 104 -2.67 -7.67 7.43
CA ASN A 104 -2.07 -6.63 8.24
C ASN A 104 -1.96 -5.35 7.41
N VAL A 105 -1.94 -4.19 8.06
CA VAL A 105 -1.52 -2.93 7.43
C VAL A 105 -0.07 -2.66 7.82
N VAL A 106 0.81 -2.54 6.84
CA VAL A 106 2.24 -2.24 7.05
C VAL A 106 2.55 -0.93 6.35
N ALA A 107 2.95 0.08 7.12
CA ALA A 107 3.35 1.39 6.62
C ALA A 107 4.85 1.58 6.80
N THR A 108 5.54 1.98 5.73
CA THR A 108 6.99 2.18 5.75
C THR A 108 7.36 3.62 5.44
N LEU A 109 8.39 4.12 6.15
CA LEU A 109 9.00 5.42 5.92
C LEU A 109 10.52 5.22 5.77
N PRO A 110 11.11 5.47 4.58
CA PRO A 110 12.55 5.31 4.38
C PRO A 110 13.37 6.23 5.28
N GLY A 111 14.23 5.63 6.10
CA GLY A 111 15.27 6.36 6.85
C GLY A 111 16.52 6.61 6.01
N SER A 112 17.52 7.26 6.62
CA SER A 112 18.83 7.50 5.99
C SER A 112 19.81 6.31 6.11
N GLY A 113 19.48 5.29 6.90
CA GLY A 113 20.34 4.15 7.22
C GLY A 113 19.67 2.80 6.96
N PRO A 114 20.38 1.69 7.17
CA PRO A 114 19.88 0.34 6.94
C PRO A 114 19.03 -0.22 8.09
N GLU A 115 19.06 0.40 9.28
CA GLU A 115 18.29 -0.07 10.43
C GLU A 115 16.79 0.24 10.33
N TRP A 116 15.98 -0.60 10.97
CA TRP A 116 14.53 -0.43 11.06
C TRP A 116 14.11 -0.23 12.51
N ILE A 117 13.18 0.71 12.72
CA ILE A 117 12.39 0.82 13.95
C ILE A 117 10.99 0.32 13.60
N VAL A 118 10.49 -0.61 14.40
CA VAL A 118 9.14 -1.16 14.21
C VAL A 118 8.29 -0.75 15.41
N VAL A 119 7.17 -0.10 15.12
CA VAL A 119 6.11 0.20 16.07
C VAL A 119 4.86 -0.50 15.56
N GLY A 120 4.10 -1.12 16.46
CA GLY A 120 2.95 -1.94 16.09
C GLY A 120 1.85 -1.88 17.13
N ALA A 121 0.65 -2.11 16.63
CA ALA A 121 -0.61 -2.24 17.34
C ALA A 121 -1.45 -3.29 16.60
N HIS A 122 -2.46 -3.83 17.26
CA HIS A 122 -3.46 -4.65 16.60
C HIS A 122 -4.79 -3.90 16.54
N TYR A 123 -5.53 -4.06 15.44
CA TYR A 123 -6.79 -3.35 15.21
C TYR A 123 -7.99 -4.29 15.20
N ASP A 124 -7.77 -5.60 15.27
CA ASP A 124 -8.82 -6.57 15.53
C ASP A 124 -9.35 -6.44 16.96
N GLY A 125 -10.46 -7.12 17.22
CA GLY A 125 -11.03 -7.20 18.55
C GLY A 125 -11.82 -8.49 18.73
N LEU A 126 -12.46 -8.61 19.89
CA LEU A 126 -13.20 -9.81 20.27
C LEU A 126 -14.53 -9.98 19.50
N GLY A 127 -15.00 -8.94 18.82
CA GLY A 127 -16.32 -8.93 18.19
C GLY A 127 -17.44 -8.82 19.23
N ARG A 128 -18.35 -9.80 19.23
CA ARG A 128 -19.46 -9.87 20.19
C ARG A 128 -19.22 -10.95 21.22
N GLY A 129 -19.64 -10.69 22.46
CA GLY A 129 -19.57 -11.68 23.53
C GLY A 129 -20.33 -12.95 23.20
N LEU A 130 -19.76 -14.10 23.57
CA LEU A 130 -20.32 -15.40 23.24
C LEU A 130 -21.57 -15.72 24.07
N PRO A 131 -22.50 -16.54 23.55
CA PRO A 131 -23.62 -17.07 24.33
C PRO A 131 -23.14 -17.74 25.63
N GLY A 132 -23.80 -17.44 26.74
CA GLY A 132 -23.47 -18.03 28.05
C GLY A 132 -22.35 -17.33 28.81
N THR A 133 -21.88 -16.18 28.33
CA THR A 133 -20.98 -15.28 29.08
C THR A 133 -21.76 -14.12 29.71
N ASP A 134 -21.16 -13.43 30.69
CA ASP A 134 -21.74 -12.21 31.29
C ASP A 134 -21.93 -11.07 30.26
N PHE A 135 -21.21 -11.14 29.14
CA PHE A 135 -21.25 -10.19 28.03
C PHE A 135 -21.96 -10.73 26.79
N ALA A 136 -22.80 -11.76 26.94
CA ALA A 136 -23.44 -12.43 25.82
C ALA A 136 -24.10 -11.42 24.85
N PHE A 137 -23.69 -11.49 23.58
CA PHE A 137 -24.13 -10.66 22.45
C PHE A 137 -23.78 -9.17 22.51
N GLN A 138 -23.17 -8.70 23.61
CA GLN A 138 -22.70 -7.33 23.74
C GLN A 138 -21.55 -7.08 22.77
N VAL A 139 -21.47 -5.85 22.27
CA VAL A 139 -20.33 -5.41 21.46
C VAL A 139 -19.14 -5.22 22.38
N MET A 140 -18.01 -5.83 22.03
CA MET A 140 -16.74 -5.64 22.74
C MET A 140 -15.95 -4.57 21.99
N ASN A 141 -16.28 -3.30 22.24
CA ASN A 141 -15.80 -2.15 21.47
C ASN A 141 -14.26 -2.04 21.43
N GLY A 142 -13.55 -2.56 22.42
CA GLY A 142 -12.09 -2.65 22.38
C GLY A 142 -11.41 -1.28 22.21
N ALA A 143 -11.84 -0.30 23.01
CA ALA A 143 -11.27 1.06 22.98
C ALA A 143 -9.81 1.07 23.44
N ASP A 144 -9.55 0.47 24.61
CA ASP A 144 -8.19 0.31 25.16
C ASP A 144 -7.47 -0.92 24.57
N ASP A 145 -8.24 -1.95 24.22
CA ASP A 145 -7.76 -3.20 23.61
C ASP A 145 -8.41 -3.41 22.23
N ASN A 146 -7.88 -2.83 21.15
CA ASN A 146 -6.68 -1.97 21.13
C ASN A 146 -6.84 -0.81 20.12
N ALA A 147 -8.00 -0.16 20.09
CA ALA A 147 -8.18 1.03 19.25
C ALA A 147 -7.24 2.19 19.64
N SER A 148 -6.81 2.25 20.90
CA SER A 148 -5.91 3.28 21.43
C SER A 148 -4.45 3.15 21.04
N GLY A 149 -4.01 1.96 20.60
CA GLY A 149 -2.62 1.70 20.20
C GLY A 149 -2.37 2.06 18.76
#